data_AF-A0A7W1J2E4-F1
#
_entry.id   AF-A0A7W1J2E4-F1
#
_cell.length_a   1.000
_cell.length_b   1.000
_cell.length_c   1.000
_cell.angle_alpha   90.00
_cell.angle_beta   90.00
_cell.angle_gamma   90.00
#
_symmetry.space_group_name_H-M   'P 1'
#
loop_
_entity.id
_entity.type
_entity.pdbx_description
1 polymer ?
#
loop_
_entity_poly.entity_id
_entity_poly.type
_entity_poly.pdbx_seq_one_letter_code
_entity_poly.pdbx_strand_id
1 'polypeptide(L)'
;MVVLLAVLSALAVVVLFGALVFYLIRIISALESIGGETPRGYSSESSYLSKIAFGVRAIEQQTGHLGPEVTRLNESLGQAAGGLKSIDDHLGRTIEAAGRQEGA
;
A
#
# COMPACT_ATOMS: atom_id res chain seq x y z
N MET A 1 -17.65 44.15 44.05
CA MET A 1 -17.16 42.75 44.12
C MET A 1 -18.04 41.81 43.31
N VAL A 2 -19.32 41.63 43.65
CA VAL A 2 -20.23 40.73 42.91
C VAL A 2 -20.37 41.10 41.42
N VAL A 3 -20.54 42.39 41.10
CA VAL A 3 -20.67 42.86 39.71
C VAL A 3 -19.42 42.55 38.87
N LEU A 4 -18.22 42.74 39.43
CA LEU A 4 -16.97 42.43 38.76
C LEU A 4 -16.85 40.94 38.45
N LEU A 5 -17.16 40.08 39.43
CA LEU A 5 -17.16 38.62 39.26
C LEU A 5 -18.20 38.17 38.23
N ALA A 6 -19.39 38.79 38.21
CA ALA A 6 -20.43 38.49 37.22
C ALA A 6 -19.97 38.85 35.79
N VAL A 7 -19.35 40.02 35.60
CA VAL A 7 -18.80 40.44 34.30
C VAL A 7 -17.67 39.50 33.86
N LEU A 8 -16.74 39.15 34.75
CA LEU A 8 -15.66 38.22 34.45
C LEU A 8 -16.19 36.83 34.09
N SER A 9 -17.20 36.32 34.80
CA SER A 9 -17.83 35.05 34.50
C SER A 9 -18.52 35.07 33.13
N ALA A 10 -19.24 36.15 32.80
CA ALA A 10 -19.86 36.32 31.49
C ALA A 10 -18.79 36.33 30.38
N LEU A 11 -17.69 37.05 30.59
CA LEU A 11 -16.57 37.09 29.64
C LEU A 11 -15.90 35.71 29.46
N ALA A 12 -15.72 34.97 30.56
CA ALA A 12 -15.17 33.62 30.50
C ALA A 12 -16.03 32.67 29.67
N VAL A 13 -17.36 32.75 29.81
CA VAL A 13 -18.30 31.97 28.99
C VAL A 13 -18.18 32.34 27.51
N VAL A 14 -18.11 33.64 27.18
CA VAL A 14 -17.92 34.08 25.78
C VAL A 14 -16.62 33.55 25.20
N VAL A 15 -15.51 33.61 25.96
CA VAL A 15 -14.22 33.06 25.52
C VAL A 15 -14.29 31.56 25.31
N LEU A 16 -14.95 30.82 26.22
CA LEU A 16 -15.14 29.37 26.09
C LEU A 16 -15.89 29.01 24.79
N PHE A 17 -17.01 29.69 24.52
CA PHE A 17 -17.77 29.47 23.29
C PHE A 17 -16.96 29.85 22.05
N GLY A 18 -16.21 30.95 22.10
CA GLY A 18 -15.30 31.35 21.02
C GLY A 18 -14.24 30.29 20.72
N ALA A 19 -13.60 29.75 21.77
CA ALA A 19 -12.63 28.67 21.63
C ALA A 19 -13.26 27.41 21.03
N LEU A 20 -14.46 27.03 21.49
CA LEU A 20 -15.17 25.86 20.99
C LEU A 20 -15.49 25.98 19.49
N VAL A 21 -16.01 27.13 19.05
CA VAL A 21 -16.27 27.40 17.63
C VAL A 21 -14.97 27.37 16.81
N PHE A 22 -13.90 27.99 17.31
CA PHE A 22 -12.61 28.02 16.63
C PHE A 22 -12.06 26.61 16.38
N TYR A 23 -12.06 25.75 17.41
CA TYR A 23 -11.58 24.37 17.28
C TYR A 23 -12.50 23.50 16.42
N LEU A 24 -13.82 23.68 16.50
CA LEU A 24 -14.75 22.94 15.62
C LEU A 24 -14.50 23.26 14.15
N ILE A 25 -14.31 24.53 13.79
CA ILE A 25 -13.99 24.93 12.40
C ILE A 25 -12.69 24.27 11.94
N ARG A 26 -11.66 24.26 12.80
CA ARG A 26 -10.37 23.59 12.50
C ARG A 26 -10.52 22.09 12.28
N ILE A 27 -11.30 21.41 13.12
CA ILE A 27 -11.56 19.97 13.00
C ILE A 27 -12.30 19.66 11.71
N ILE A 28 -13.34 20.43 11.38
CA ILE A 28 -14.11 20.26 10.14
C ILE A 28 -13.19 20.39 8.92
N SER A 29 -12.37 21.44 8.87
CA SER A 29 -11.43 21.66 7.77
C SER A 29 -10.41 20.51 7.64
N ALA A 30 -9.91 19.99 8.76
CA ALA A 30 -9.03 18.83 8.75
C ALA A 30 -9.73 17.57 8.20
N LEU A 31 -10.94 17.28 8.69
CA LEU A 31 -11.73 16.12 8.23
C LEU A 31 -12.06 16.21 6.73
N GLU A 32 -12.36 17.40 6.23
CA GLU A 32 -12.61 17.65 4.81
C GLU A 32 -11.38 17.34 3.95
N SER A 33 -10.18 17.78 4.37
CA SER A 33 -8.94 17.45 3.65
C SER A 33 -8.60 15.94 3.67
N ILE A 34 -8.94 15.23 4.75
CA ILE A 34 -8.65 13.81 4.92
C ILE A 34 -9.60 12.95 4.08
N GLY A 35 -10.90 13.13 4.26
CA GLY A 35 -11.91 12.20 3.75
C GLY A 35 -12.90 12.76 2.76
N GLY A 36 -12.74 14.03 2.36
CA GLY A 36 -13.71 14.84 1.61
C GLY A 36 -14.68 14.10 0.69
N GLU A 37 -15.95 14.17 1.08
CA GLU A 37 -17.18 14.10 0.26
C GLU A 37 -18.31 14.76 1.09
N THR A 38 -18.28 16.09 1.25
CA THR A 38 -19.40 16.83 1.83
C THR A 38 -20.04 17.76 0.80
N PRO A 39 -21.33 17.58 0.43
CA PRO A 39 -22.03 18.38 -0.58
C PRO A 39 -22.24 19.88 -0.28
N ARG A 40 -21.59 20.45 0.74
CA ARG A 40 -21.75 21.85 1.14
C ARG A 40 -20.50 22.67 0.80
N GLY A 41 -20.21 22.77 -0.48
CA GLY A 41 -19.13 23.62 -0.96
C GLY A 41 -18.54 23.10 -2.26
N TYR A 42 -18.40 23.98 -3.23
CA TYR A 42 -17.92 23.71 -4.58
C TYR A 42 -16.40 23.46 -4.61
N SER A 43 -15.87 22.58 -3.74
CA SER A 43 -14.46 22.18 -3.78
C SER A 43 -14.33 20.78 -4.37
N SER A 44 -13.98 20.72 -5.66
CA SER A 44 -13.65 19.49 -6.39
C SER A 44 -12.20 19.07 -6.13
N GLU A 45 -11.68 19.27 -4.91
CA GLU A 45 -10.32 18.84 -4.57
C GLU A 45 -10.33 17.40 -4.06
N SER A 46 -9.49 16.55 -4.65
CA SER A 46 -9.32 15.17 -4.20
C SER A 46 -8.77 15.12 -2.77
N SER A 47 -9.50 14.50 -1.85
CA SER A 47 -9.06 14.27 -0.46
C SER A 47 -7.84 13.36 -0.36
N TYR A 48 -7.12 13.37 0.76
CA TYR A 48 -5.98 12.47 0.95
C TYR A 48 -6.36 10.99 0.80
N LEU A 49 -7.51 10.57 1.34
CA LEU A 49 -7.99 9.19 1.19
C LEU A 49 -8.28 8.83 -0.26
N SER A 50 -8.85 9.75 -1.05
CA SER A 50 -9.09 9.50 -2.48
C SER A 50 -7.78 9.31 -3.26
N LYS A 51 -6.74 10.09 -2.95
CA LYS A 51 -5.40 9.94 -3.55
C LYS A 51 -4.76 8.61 -3.18
N ILE A 52 -4.85 8.22 -1.90
CA ILE A 52 -4.33 6.93 -1.41
C ILE A 52 -5.07 5.78 -2.09
N ALA A 53 -6.41 5.82 -2.15
CA ALA A 53 -7.22 4.79 -2.80
C ALA A 53 -6.87 4.64 -4.29
N PHE A 54 -6.71 5.76 -4.99
CA PHE A 54 -6.26 5.76 -6.38
C PHE A 54 -4.87 5.14 -6.53
N GLY A 55 -3.90 5.56 -5.68
CA GLY A 55 -2.54 5.01 -5.70
C GLY A 55 -2.48 3.52 -5.41
N VAL A 56 -3.21 3.04 -4.39
CA VAL A 56 -3.27 1.61 -4.05
C VAL A 56 -3.91 0.80 -5.18
N ARG A 57 -4.98 1.30 -5.79
CA ARG A 57 -5.59 0.65 -6.96
C ARG A 57 -4.64 0.60 -8.16
N ALA A 58 -3.87 1.65 -8.39
CA ALA A 58 -2.85 1.64 -9.44
C ALA A 58 -1.76 0.59 -9.16
N ILE A 59 -1.28 0.49 -7.91
CA ILE A 59 -0.34 -0.56 -7.51
C ILE A 59 -0.95 -1.94 -7.77
N GLU A 60 -2.17 -2.20 -7.29
CA GLU A 60 -2.87 -3.47 -7.50
C GLU A 60 -2.99 -3.84 -8.99
N GLN A 61 -3.39 -2.88 -9.84
CA GLN A 61 -3.50 -3.07 -11.28
C GLN A 61 -2.14 -3.41 -11.92
N GLN A 62 -1.08 -2.73 -11.49
CA GLN A 62 0.27 -2.93 -12.03
C GLN A 62 0.95 -4.17 -11.45
N THR A 63 0.62 -4.63 -10.25
CA THR A 63 1.29 -5.78 -9.62
C THR A 63 0.49 -7.07 -9.68
N GLY A 64 -0.79 -7.02 -10.06
CA GLY A 64 -1.70 -8.18 -10.05
C GLY A 64 -1.25 -9.34 -10.95
N HIS A 65 -0.46 -9.06 -11.99
CA HIS A 65 0.06 -10.08 -12.91
C HIS A 65 1.31 -10.81 -12.39
N LEU A 66 2.01 -10.26 -11.39
CA LEU A 66 3.28 -10.81 -10.91
C LEU A 66 3.13 -12.21 -10.32
N GLY A 67 2.05 -12.49 -9.58
CA GLY A 67 1.83 -13.81 -8.96
C GLY A 67 1.78 -14.96 -9.99
N PRO A 68 0.90 -14.88 -11.00
CA PRO A 68 0.86 -15.85 -12.10
C PRO A 68 2.19 -15.95 -12.87
N GLU A 69 2.87 -14.83 -13.13
CA GLU A 69 4.11 -14.81 -13.90
C GLU A 69 5.28 -15.46 -13.16
N VAL A 70 5.41 -15.19 -11.85
CA VAL A 70 6.40 -15.87 -10.98
C VAL A 70 6.13 -17.37 -10.90
N THR A 71 4.85 -17.78 -10.89
CA THR A 71 4.48 -19.21 -10.89
C THR A 71 4.94 -19.89 -12.17
N ARG A 72 4.65 -19.30 -13.33
CA ARG A 72 5.09 -19.81 -14.65
C ARG A 72 6.61 -19.85 -14.78
N LEU A 73 7.28 -18.81 -14.29
CA LEU A 73 8.73 -18.73 -14.29
C LEU A 73 9.35 -19.87 -13.47
N ASN A 74 8.85 -20.10 -12.25
CA ASN A 74 9.33 -21.19 -11.40
C ASN A 74 9.09 -22.57 -12.03
N GLU A 75 7.95 -22.77 -12.67
CA GLU A 75 7.68 -24.02 -13.40
C GLU A 75 8.68 -24.23 -14.54
N SER A 76 8.94 -23.18 -15.32
CA SER A 76 9.87 -23.21 -16.45
C SER A 76 11.32 -23.48 -15.99
N LEU A 77 11.73 -22.84 -14.89
CA LEU A 77 13.03 -23.07 -14.26
C LEU A 77 13.13 -24.50 -13.68
N GLY A 78 12.05 -25.03 -13.10
CA GLY A 78 12.00 -26.41 -12.63
C GLY A 78 12.15 -27.42 -13.77
N GLN A 79 11.49 -27.18 -14.90
CA GLN A 79 11.63 -28.01 -16.11
C GLN A 79 13.07 -27.94 -16.66
N ALA A 80 13.65 -26.74 -16.74
CA ALA A 80 15.03 -26.56 -17.18
C ALA A 80 16.03 -27.31 -16.29
N ALA A 81 15.88 -27.19 -14.97
CA ALA A 81 16.71 -27.92 -14.00
C ALA A 81 16.58 -29.44 -14.16
N GLY A 82 15.36 -29.95 -14.39
CA GLY A 82 15.12 -31.36 -14.67
C GLY A 82 15.82 -31.84 -15.95
N GLY A 83 15.73 -31.05 -17.03
CA GLY A 83 16.42 -31.35 -18.29
C GLY A 83 17.95 -31.36 -18.14
N LEU A 84 18.51 -30.37 -17.45
CA LEU A 84 19.94 -30.30 -17.14
C LEU A 84 20.44 -31.53 -16.37
N LYS A 85 19.66 -31.98 -15.37
CA LYS A 85 19.98 -33.21 -14.64
C LYS A 85 19.97 -34.45 -15.53
N SER A 86 18.98 -34.56 -16.43
CA SER A 86 18.93 -35.68 -17.38
C SER A 86 20.13 -35.69 -18.34
N ILE A 87 20.64 -34.51 -18.73
CA ILE A 87 21.83 -34.39 -19.57
C ILE A 87 23.06 -34.85 -18.79
N ASP A 88 23.22 -34.40 -17.55
CA ASP A 88 24.31 -34.79 -16.65
C ASP A 88 24.35 -36.32 -16.44
N ASP A 89 23.20 -36.92 -16.11
CA ASP A 89 23.05 -38.37 -15.94
C ASP A 89 23.39 -39.14 -17.23
N HIS A 90 23.12 -38.57 -18.41
CA HIS A 90 23.45 -39.21 -19.68
C HIS A 90 24.94 -39.09 -20.03
N LEU A 91 25.54 -37.93 -19.80
CA LEU A 91 26.97 -37.71 -19.97
C LEU A 91 27.79 -38.59 -19.03
N GLY A 92 27.41 -38.68 -17.75
CA GLY A 92 28.05 -39.56 -16.78
C GLY A 92 28.07 -41.03 -17.26
N ARG A 93 26.92 -41.56 -17.68
CA ARG A 93 26.82 -42.92 -18.25
C ARG A 93 27.66 -43.11 -19.52
N THR A 94 27.75 -42.08 -20.35
CA THR A 94 28.53 -42.13 -21.60
C THR A 94 30.03 -42.20 -21.31
N ILE A 95 30.50 -41.40 -20.34
CA ILE A 95 31.89 -41.41 -19.86
C ILE A 95 32.24 -42.79 -19.27
N GLU A 96 31.38 -43.34 -18.42
CA GLU A 96 31.57 -44.69 -17.87
C GLU A 96 31.65 -45.76 -18.96
N ALA A 97 30.80 -45.66 -19.99
CA ALA A 97 30.81 -46.60 -21.11
C ALA A 97 32.09 -46.51 -21.94
N ALA A 98 32.55 -45.29 -22.23
CA ALA A 98 33.81 -45.06 -22.93
C ALA A 98 35.02 -45.61 -22.14
N GLY A 99 35.08 -45.35 -20.82
CA GLY A 99 36.15 -45.89 -19.97
C GLY A 99 36.19 -47.42 -19.92
N ARG A 100 35.03 -48.10 -20.03
CA ARG A 100 34.97 -49.57 -20.15
C ARG A 100 35.51 -50.09 -21.49
N GLN A 101 35.45 -49.29 -22.56
CA GLN A 101 35.96 -49.67 -23.88
C GLN A 101 37.48 -49.50 -23.99
N GLU A 102 38.07 -48.52 -23.30
CA GLU A 102 39.52 -48.29 -23.29
C GLU A 102 40.30 -49.29 -22.42
N GLY A 103 39.63 -49.92 -21.44
CA GLY A 103 40.23 -50.92 -20.54
C GLY A 103 40.10 -52.38 -20.99
N ALA A 104 39.52 -52.64 -22.17
CA ALA A 104 39.35 -53.96 -22.79
C ALA A 104 40.29 -54.13 -24.00
#